data_AF-G9PE92-F1
#
_entry.id   AF-G9PE92-F1
#
_cell.length_a   1.000
_cell.length_b   1.000
_cell.length_c   1.000
_cell.angle_alpha   90.00
_cell.angle_beta   90.00
_cell.angle_gamma   90.00
#
_symmetry.space_group_name_H-M   'P 1'
#
loop_
_entity.id
_entity.type
_entity.pdbx_description
1 polymer ?
#
loop_
_entity_poly.entity_id
_entity_poly.type
_entity_poly.pdbx_seq_one_letter_code
_entity_poly.pdbx_strand_id
1 'polypeptide(L)'
;MLRAIKTMLNKTMHDIRQEREVIIFALFIIAIFLYLNYSVHDDSRGAYAICTVEKTYIKDRGGTTVSGMLDTSPVGVFETKECGEVIMYNAPDGKRVPEYVASIQVGKKYKVHKLNDDANVEKNFTSTRLEEVQE
;
A
#
# COMPACT_ATOMS: atom_id res chain seq x y z
N MET A 1 -25.68 57.91 26.20
CA MET A 1 -25.65 57.47 24.79
C MET A 1 -24.32 56.79 24.41
N LEU A 2 -23.15 57.40 24.63
CA LEU A 2 -21.84 56.80 24.30
C LEU A 2 -21.55 55.41 24.91
N ARG A 3 -21.94 55.17 26.18
CA ARG A 3 -21.73 53.86 26.83
C ARG A 3 -22.50 52.74 26.13
N ALA A 4 -23.76 52.98 25.76
CA ALA A 4 -24.58 51.99 25.06
C ALA A 4 -23.99 51.64 23.69
N ILE A 5 -23.52 52.65 22.95
CA ILE A 5 -22.85 52.45 21.65
C ILE A 5 -21.58 51.61 21.81
N LYS A 6 -20.75 51.90 22.82
CA LYS A 6 -19.53 51.15 23.11
C LYS A 6 -19.81 49.69 23.47
N THR A 7 -20.86 49.42 24.25
CA THR A 7 -21.27 48.06 24.62
C THR A 7 -21.79 47.27 23.43
N MET A 8 -22.56 47.91 22.54
CA MET A 8 -23.07 47.29 21.32
C MET A 8 -21.93 46.92 20.36
N LEU A 9 -20.99 47.85 20.12
CA LEU A 9 -19.80 47.59 19.30
C LEU A 9 -18.94 46.45 19.85
N ASN A 10 -18.72 46.41 21.16
CA ASN A 10 -17.89 45.36 21.76
C ASN A 10 -18.54 43.97 21.67
N LYS A 11 -19.88 43.91 21.76
CA LYS A 11 -20.65 42.67 21.57
C LYS A 11 -20.60 42.20 20.12
N THR A 12 -20.83 43.08 19.15
CA THR A 12 -20.75 42.75 17.71
C THR A 12 -19.34 42.30 17.30
N MET A 13 -18.28 42.95 17.82
CA MET A 13 -16.90 42.53 17.54
C MET A 13 -16.56 41.17 18.16
N HIS A 14 -17.13 40.85 19.33
CA HIS A 14 -16.94 39.54 19.96
C HIS A 14 -17.65 38.43 19.18
N ASP A 15 -18.87 38.68 18.70
CA ASP A 15 -19.65 37.72 17.91
C ASP A 15 -18.96 37.44 16.55
N ILE A 16 -18.50 38.48 15.84
CA ILE A 16 -17.71 38.33 14.60
C ILE A 16 -16.40 37.58 14.86
N ARG A 17 -15.74 37.82 16.02
CA ARG A 17 -14.52 37.11 16.38
C ARG A 17 -14.82 35.63 16.67
N GLN A 18 -15.89 35.31 17.39
CA GLN A 18 -16.29 33.94 17.66
C GLN A 18 -16.67 33.18 16.38
N GLU A 19 -17.44 33.79 15.49
CA GLU A 19 -17.77 33.19 14.18
C GLU A 19 -16.50 32.89 13.36
N ARG A 20 -15.52 33.80 13.37
CA ARG A 20 -14.24 33.58 12.69
C ARG A 20 -13.43 32.43 13.30
N GLU A 21 -13.36 32.33 14.64
CA GLU A 21 -12.67 31.21 15.30
C GLU A 21 -13.38 29.87 15.00
N VAL A 22 -14.71 29.84 14.96
CA VAL A 22 -15.50 28.64 14.62
C VAL A 22 -15.25 28.23 13.17
N ILE A 23 -15.22 29.17 12.22
CA ILE A 23 -14.92 28.88 10.81
C ILE A 23 -13.49 28.36 10.65
N ILE A 24 -12.50 28.98 11.29
CA ILE A 24 -11.11 28.53 11.24
C ILE A 24 -10.97 27.13 11.84
N PHE A 25 -11.62 26.88 12.98
CA PHE A 25 -11.61 25.56 13.61
C PHE A 25 -12.27 24.50 12.73
N ALA A 26 -13.40 24.81 12.09
CA ALA A 26 -14.05 23.91 11.14
C ALA A 26 -13.16 23.59 9.94
N LEU A 27 -12.49 24.59 9.36
CA LEU A 27 -11.52 24.41 8.27
C LEU A 27 -10.32 23.57 8.69
N PHE A 28 -9.83 23.74 9.91
CA PHE A 28 -8.73 22.96 10.47
C PHE A 28 -9.12 21.48 10.63
N ILE A 29 -10.33 21.20 11.14
CA ILE A 29 -10.85 19.83 11.24
C ILE A 29 -11.00 19.20 9.86
N ILE A 30 -11.56 19.93 8.88
CA ILE A 30 -11.66 19.46 7.48
C ILE A 30 -10.28 19.16 6.91
N ALA A 31 -9.30 20.04 7.12
CA ALA A 31 -7.92 19.84 6.66
C ALA A 31 -7.28 18.59 7.28
N ILE A 32 -7.52 18.31 8.57
CA ILE A 32 -7.07 17.07 9.23
C ILE A 32 -7.72 15.85 8.57
N PHE A 33 -9.03 15.86 8.33
CA PHE A 33 -9.72 14.74 7.69
C PHE A 33 -9.24 14.49 6.25
N LEU A 34 -8.96 15.56 5.50
CA LEU A 34 -8.37 15.47 4.17
C LEU A 34 -6.94 14.95 4.21
N TYR A 35 -6.12 15.41 5.16
CA TYR A 35 -4.76 14.93 5.35
C TYR A 35 -4.74 13.45 5.75
N LEU A 36 -5.57 13.03 6.71
CA LEU A 36 -5.67 11.62 7.10
C LEU A 36 -6.15 10.75 5.94
N ASN A 37 -7.15 11.20 5.15
CA ASN A 37 -7.57 10.46 3.95
C ASN A 37 -6.45 10.35 2.92
N TYR A 38 -5.71 11.44 2.68
CA TYR A 38 -4.57 11.45 1.77
C TYR A 38 -3.47 10.50 2.26
N SER A 39 -3.06 10.59 3.52
CA SER A 39 -2.04 9.73 4.11
C SER A 39 -2.43 8.25 4.12
N VAL A 40 -3.69 7.92 4.41
CA VAL A 40 -4.19 6.53 4.38
C VAL A 40 -4.31 6.00 2.94
N HIS A 41 -4.59 6.85 1.95
CA HIS A 41 -4.63 6.43 0.55
C HIS A 41 -3.24 6.32 -0.11
N ASP A 42 -2.24 7.08 0.35
CA ASP A 42 -0.89 7.05 -0.23
C ASP A 42 -0.14 5.73 0.05
N ASP A 43 -0.53 4.99 1.11
CA ASP A 43 -0.01 3.66 1.42
C ASP A 43 -0.23 2.62 0.29
N SER A 44 -1.15 2.90 -0.64
CA SER A 44 -1.42 2.01 -1.77
C SER A 44 -0.42 2.12 -2.93
N ARG A 45 0.43 3.16 -3.00
CA ARG A 45 1.41 3.30 -4.09
C ARG A 45 2.59 2.33 -3.99
N GLY A 46 2.87 1.81 -2.79
CA GLY A 46 3.91 0.80 -2.55
C GLY A 46 3.38 -0.64 -2.44
N ALA A 47 2.11 -0.82 -2.08
CA ALA A 47 1.57 -2.14 -1.73
C ALA A 47 1.48 -3.13 -2.89
N TYR A 48 1.45 -2.66 -4.14
CA TYR A 48 1.42 -3.51 -5.31
C TYR A 48 2.13 -2.88 -6.52
N ALA A 49 2.55 -3.72 -7.46
CA ALA A 49 3.04 -3.30 -8.77
C ALA A 49 2.30 -4.07 -9.87
N ILE A 50 2.10 -3.45 -11.04
CA ILE A 50 1.52 -4.13 -12.20
C ILE A 50 2.68 -4.59 -13.08
N CYS A 51 2.78 -5.90 -13.29
CA CYS A 51 3.91 -6.52 -13.97
C CYS A 51 3.40 -7.57 -14.96
N THR A 52 4.02 -7.63 -16.13
CA THR A 52 3.81 -8.67 -17.13
C THR A 52 4.73 -9.85 -16.81
N VAL A 53 4.17 -11.04 -16.60
CA VAL A 53 4.95 -12.24 -16.28
C VAL A 53 5.51 -12.86 -17.55
N GLU A 54 6.83 -12.94 -17.66
CA GLU A 54 7.53 -13.52 -18.83
C GLU A 54 7.95 -14.97 -18.60
N LYS A 55 8.32 -15.34 -17.36
CA LYS A 55 8.61 -16.73 -17.00
C LYS A 55 8.19 -17.01 -15.58
N THR A 56 7.86 -18.26 -15.31
CA THR A 56 7.57 -18.76 -13.97
C THR A 56 8.35 -20.04 -13.74
N TYR A 57 8.93 -20.19 -12.56
CA TYR A 57 9.60 -21.42 -12.15
C TYR A 57 9.66 -21.53 -10.63
N ILE A 58 10.02 -22.72 -10.15
CA ILE A 58 10.20 -23.01 -8.74
C ILE A 58 11.69 -23.20 -8.51
N LYS A 59 12.22 -22.64 -7.44
CA LYS A 59 13.56 -22.94 -6.93
C LYS A 59 13.48 -23.34 -5.47
N ASP A 60 14.50 -24.06 -4.99
CA ASP A 60 14.64 -24.27 -3.56
C ASP A 60 15.05 -22.96 -2.90
N ARG A 61 14.49 -22.65 -1.72
CA ARG A 61 14.76 -21.40 -0.99
C ARG A 61 16.24 -21.14 -0.80
N GLY A 62 17.02 -22.21 -0.56
CA GLY A 62 18.48 -22.19 -0.62
C GLY A 62 19.09 -21.14 0.30
N GLY A 63 19.10 -21.40 1.61
CA GLY A 63 19.75 -20.50 2.55
C GLY A 63 19.33 -20.74 4.00
N THR A 64 20.33 -20.76 4.88
CA THR A 64 20.29 -21.03 6.32
C THR A 64 19.99 -22.48 6.73
N THR A 65 21.01 -23.09 7.31
CA THR A 65 20.96 -24.35 8.04
C THR A 65 20.12 -24.18 9.30
N VAL A 66 18.86 -24.60 9.27
CA VAL A 66 18.11 -24.80 10.51
C VAL A 66 18.62 -26.11 11.11
N SER A 67 19.52 -26.03 12.08
CA SER A 67 20.14 -27.20 12.74
C SER A 67 20.96 -28.14 11.84
N GLY A 68 21.56 -27.63 10.75
CA GLY A 68 22.45 -28.42 9.87
C GLY A 68 21.76 -29.11 8.68
N MET A 69 20.45 -28.92 8.50
CA MET A 69 19.72 -29.32 7.29
C MET A 69 19.50 -28.13 6.36
N LEU A 70 19.68 -28.35 5.06
CA LEU A 70 19.44 -27.34 4.02
C LEU A 70 17.93 -27.04 3.95
N ASP A 71 17.53 -25.76 3.98
CA ASP A 71 16.13 -25.40 3.72
C ASP A 71 15.83 -25.58 2.21
N THR A 72 15.16 -26.68 1.90
CA THR A 72 14.71 -27.06 0.55
C THR A 72 13.22 -26.73 0.34
N SER A 73 12.66 -25.79 1.09
CA SER A 73 11.28 -25.37 0.88
C SER A 73 11.15 -24.74 -0.52
N PRO A 74 10.18 -25.16 -1.35
CA PRO A 74 10.02 -24.63 -2.70
C PRO A 74 9.53 -23.18 -2.64
N VAL A 75 10.18 -22.31 -3.41
CA VAL A 75 9.78 -20.91 -3.59
C VAL A 75 9.42 -20.65 -5.05
N GLY A 76 8.40 -19.83 -5.27
CA GLY A 76 7.96 -19.43 -6.59
C GLY A 76 8.77 -18.25 -7.06
N VAL A 77 9.16 -18.26 -8.33
CA VAL A 77 9.89 -17.17 -8.97
C VAL A 77 9.14 -16.77 -10.24
N PHE A 78 8.93 -15.46 -10.37
CA PHE A 78 8.27 -14.86 -11.52
C PHE A 78 9.22 -13.83 -12.14
N GLU A 79 9.76 -14.12 -13.32
CA GLU A 79 10.48 -13.12 -14.11
C GLU A 79 9.44 -12.23 -14.77
N THR A 80 9.51 -10.94 -14.50
CA THR A 80 8.58 -9.95 -15.02
C THR A 80 9.30 -8.86 -15.79
N LYS A 81 8.61 -8.30 -16.79
CA LYS A 81 9.20 -7.30 -17.69
C LYS A 81 9.49 -5.97 -16.98
N GLU A 82 8.56 -5.50 -16.15
CA GLU A 82 8.64 -4.20 -15.49
C GLU A 82 9.30 -4.30 -14.11
N CYS A 83 9.00 -5.35 -13.35
CA CYS A 83 9.31 -5.45 -11.92
C CYS A 83 10.53 -6.34 -11.60
N GLY A 84 11.16 -6.94 -12.60
CA GLY A 84 12.30 -7.84 -12.41
C GLY A 84 11.88 -9.21 -11.86
N GLU A 85 12.72 -9.82 -11.02
CA GLU A 85 12.48 -11.12 -10.41
C GLU A 85 11.62 -10.98 -9.15
N VAL A 86 10.37 -11.43 -9.21
CA VAL A 86 9.48 -11.46 -8.05
C VAL A 86 9.54 -12.84 -7.39
N ILE A 87 9.77 -12.88 -6.08
CA ILE A 87 9.85 -14.13 -5.30
C ILE A 87 8.57 -14.32 -4.48
N MET A 88 8.10 -15.56 -4.34
CA MET A 88 6.98 -15.93 -3.48
C MET A 88 7.35 -17.11 -2.59
N TYR A 89 7.34 -16.87 -1.29
CA TYR A 89 7.63 -17.91 -0.29
C TYR A 89 6.39 -18.71 0.12
N ASN A 90 5.24 -18.05 0.16
CA ASN A 90 3.98 -18.64 0.58
C ASN A 90 2.92 -18.30 -0.45
N ALA A 91 2.24 -19.31 -0.99
CA ALA A 91 1.13 -19.08 -1.90
C ALA A 91 -0.14 -18.66 -1.12
N PRO A 92 -0.98 -17.79 -1.71
CA PRO A 92 -2.25 -17.38 -1.11
C PRO A 92 -3.28 -18.52 -1.14
N ASP A 93 -4.38 -18.31 -0.39
CA ASP A 93 -5.58 -19.16 -0.42
C ASP A 93 -5.34 -20.64 -0.03
N GLY A 94 -4.32 -20.90 0.79
CA GLY A 94 -3.98 -22.25 1.27
C GLY A 94 -3.40 -23.17 0.20
N LYS A 95 -3.09 -22.66 -0.99
CA LYS A 95 -2.45 -23.44 -2.07
C LYS A 95 -0.99 -23.70 -1.76
N ARG A 96 -0.42 -24.74 -2.36
CA ARG A 96 1.03 -24.96 -2.33
C ARG A 96 1.71 -24.07 -3.37
N VAL A 97 2.93 -23.62 -3.09
CA VAL A 97 3.72 -22.79 -4.02
C VAL A 97 3.81 -23.39 -5.42
N PRO A 98 4.13 -24.69 -5.61
CA PRO A 98 4.19 -25.27 -6.94
C PRO A 98 2.87 -25.19 -7.72
N GLU A 99 1.76 -25.45 -7.05
CA GLU A 99 0.42 -25.39 -7.66
C GLU A 99 0.05 -23.97 -8.07
N TYR A 100 0.40 -22.99 -7.23
CA TYR A 100 0.14 -21.59 -7.51
C TYR A 100 0.98 -21.08 -8.67
N VAL A 101 2.29 -21.36 -8.69
CA VAL A 101 3.20 -20.99 -9.79
C VAL A 101 2.73 -21.57 -11.12
N ALA A 102 2.29 -22.84 -11.13
CA ALA A 102 1.76 -23.50 -12.32
C ALA A 102 0.43 -22.89 -12.82
N SER A 103 -0.32 -22.22 -11.94
CA SER A 103 -1.58 -21.56 -12.31
C SER A 103 -1.41 -20.18 -12.97
N ILE A 104 -0.23 -19.59 -12.86
CA ILE A 104 0.07 -18.28 -13.45
C ILE A 104 0.35 -18.44 -14.95
N GLN A 105 -0.29 -17.60 -15.75
CA GLN A 105 -0.16 -17.63 -17.21
C GLN A 105 0.92 -16.66 -17.66
N VAL A 106 1.90 -17.19 -18.40
CA VAL A 106 2.96 -16.38 -19.01
C VAL A 106 2.38 -15.47 -20.10
N GLY A 107 2.87 -14.24 -20.18
CA GLY A 107 2.46 -13.22 -21.15
C GLY A 107 1.32 -12.32 -20.68
N LYS A 108 0.70 -12.61 -19.52
CA LYS A 108 -0.38 -11.80 -18.95
C LYS A 108 0.14 -10.79 -17.93
N LYS A 109 -0.65 -9.73 -17.71
CA LYS A 109 -0.42 -8.73 -16.68
C LYS A 109 -1.03 -9.15 -15.36
N TYR A 110 -0.27 -8.98 -14.29
CA TYR A 110 -0.67 -9.27 -12.94
C TYR A 110 -0.46 -8.06 -12.04
N LYS A 111 -1.42 -7.81 -11.15
CA LYS A 111 -1.26 -6.98 -9.98
C LYS A 111 -0.55 -7.81 -8.91
N VAL A 112 0.73 -7.51 -8.70
CA VAL A 112 1.61 -8.21 -7.78
C VAL A 112 1.61 -7.46 -6.45
N HIS A 113 1.02 -8.04 -5.43
CA HIS A 113 1.02 -7.51 -4.07
C HIS A 113 2.37 -7.78 -3.41
N LYS A 114 3.02 -6.72 -2.92
CA LYS A 114 4.33 -6.80 -2.26
C LYS A 114 4.18 -7.32 -0.83
N LEU A 115 5.26 -7.89 -0.32
CA LEU A 115 5.43 -8.11 1.12
C LEU A 115 5.65 -6.75 1.80
N ASN A 116 5.17 -6.59 3.04
CA ASN A 116 5.27 -5.31 3.76
C ASN A 116 6.70 -4.78 3.86
N ASP A 117 7.69 -5.66 4.04
CA ASP A 117 9.11 -5.29 4.11
C ASP A 117 9.64 -4.72 2.78
N ASP A 118 9.00 -5.08 1.66
CA ASP A 118 9.37 -4.66 0.31
C ASP A 118 8.43 -3.59 -0.28
N ALA A 119 7.56 -2.97 0.52
CA ALA A 119 6.53 -2.04 0.03
C ALA A 119 7.12 -0.89 -0.83
N ASN A 120 8.27 -0.36 -0.44
CA ASN A 120 8.94 0.74 -1.16
C ASN A 120 9.93 0.29 -2.23
N VAL A 121 10.05 -1.02 -2.48
CA VAL A 121 10.99 -1.58 -3.46
C VAL A 121 10.32 -1.62 -4.83
N GLU A 122 10.96 -1.00 -5.84
CA GLU A 122 10.40 -0.95 -7.21
C GLU A 122 10.63 -2.22 -8.01
N LYS A 123 11.74 -2.93 -7.77
CA LYS A 123 12.16 -4.12 -8.54
C LYS A 123 12.75 -5.18 -7.64
N ASN A 124 12.64 -6.44 -8.06
CA ASN A 124 13.21 -7.60 -7.38
C ASN A 124 12.70 -7.76 -5.94
N PHE A 125 11.39 -7.76 -5.75
CA PHE A 125 10.75 -7.80 -4.43
C PHE A 125 10.04 -9.14 -4.17
N THR A 126 9.70 -9.36 -2.90
CA THR A 126 8.88 -10.49 -2.46
C THR A 126 7.39 -10.17 -2.61
N SER A 127 6.63 -11.12 -3.14
CA SER A 127 5.18 -11.03 -3.31
C SER A 127 4.42 -11.90 -2.32
N THR A 128 3.21 -11.45 -1.99
CA THR A 128 2.23 -12.18 -1.18
C THR A 128 1.14 -12.81 -2.05
N ARG A 129 0.76 -12.15 -3.14
CA ARG A 129 -0.24 -12.61 -4.12
C ARG A 129 -0.04 -11.95 -5.47
N LEU A 130 -0.36 -12.68 -6.53
CA LEU A 130 -0.55 -12.16 -7.89
C LEU A 130 -2.04 -12.26 -8.27
N GLU A 131 -2.62 -11.17 -8.75
CA GLU A 131 -3.98 -11.13 -9.30
C GLU A 131 -3.93 -10.81 -10.79
N GLU A 132 -4.58 -11.61 -11.61
CA GLU A 132 -4.65 -11.34 -13.04
C GLU A 132 -5.43 -10.04 -13.28
N VAL A 133 -4.84 -9.14 -14.07
CA VAL A 133 -5.53 -7.94 -14.54
C VAL A 133 -6.30 -8.32 -15.79
N GLN A 134 -7.62 -8.20 -15.74
CA GLN A 134 -8.45 -8.31 -16.94
C GLN A 134 -8.22 -7.05 -17.78
N GLU A 135 -7.58 -7.22 -18.95
CA GLU A 135 -7.53 -6.21 -20.02
C GLU A 135 -8.82 -6.20 -20.85
#